data_AF-A0A552DSX0-F1
#
_entry.id   AF-A0A552DSX0-F1
#
_cell.length_a   1.000
_cell.length_b   1.000
_cell.length_c   1.000
_cell.angle_alpha   90.00
_cell.angle_beta   90.00
_cell.angle_gamma   90.00
#
_symmetry.space_group_name_H-M   'P 1'
#
loop_
_entity.id
_entity.type
_entity.pdbx_description
1 polymer ?
#
loop_
_entity_poly.entity_id
_entity_poly.type
_entity_poly.pdbx_seq_one_letter_code
_entity_poly.pdbx_strand_id
1 'polypeptide(L)'
;MNQLSQLTQESKMSFLSETFSDYGVEAVLSELIDFVLSEYTDKIHCAVVSAYLIPAKNYVAVLNNRENFRLEVNYPNFTNVEGANE
;
A
#
# COMPACT_ATOMS: atom_id res chain seq x y z
N MET A 1 14.43 -20.40 -14.55
CA MET A 1 13.06 -20.49 -13.97
C MET A 1 12.74 -19.43 -12.91
N ASN A 2 13.71 -18.74 -12.29
CA ASN A 2 13.42 -17.76 -11.22
C ASN A 2 12.87 -16.40 -11.67
N GLN A 3 13.16 -15.94 -12.89
CA GLN A 3 12.73 -14.60 -13.33
C GLN A 3 11.21 -14.53 -13.61
N LEU A 4 10.63 -15.61 -14.17
CA LEU A 4 9.20 -15.66 -14.49
C LEU A 4 8.32 -15.70 -13.24
N SER A 5 8.76 -16.43 -12.20
CA SER A 5 8.06 -16.49 -10.92
C SER A 5 8.14 -15.17 -10.16
N GLN A 6 9.28 -14.47 -10.21
CA GLN A 6 9.41 -13.11 -9.67
C GLN A 6 8.50 -12.12 -10.38
N LEU A 7 8.49 -12.10 -11.72
CA LEU A 7 7.62 -11.22 -12.51
C LEU A 7 6.13 -11.44 -12.20
N THR A 8 5.74 -12.71 -12.02
CA THR A 8 4.36 -13.09 -11.68
C THR A 8 3.98 -12.67 -10.25
N GLN A 9 4.93 -12.67 -9.32
CA GLN A 9 4.69 -12.22 -7.95
C GLN A 9 4.59 -10.70 -7.86
N GLU A 10 5.40 -9.98 -8.64
CA GLU A 10 5.37 -8.53 -8.71
C GLU A 10 4.09 -8.00 -9.35
N SER A 11 3.60 -8.63 -10.42
CA SER A 11 2.32 -8.25 -11.03
C SER A 11 1.13 -8.46 -10.08
N LYS A 12 1.13 -9.56 -9.32
CA LYS A 12 0.12 -9.81 -8.28
C LYS A 12 0.15 -8.79 -7.16
N MET A 13 1.35 -8.36 -6.73
CA MET A 13 1.47 -7.33 -5.69
C MET A 13 1.00 -5.96 -6.17
N SER A 14 1.32 -5.58 -7.41
CA SER A 14 0.86 -4.32 -8.01
C SER A 14 -0.67 -4.29 -8.14
N PHE A 15 -1.27 -5.36 -8.69
CA PHE A 15 -2.74 -5.47 -8.76
C PHE A 15 -3.42 -5.35 -7.38
N LEU A 16 -2.83 -5.96 -6.35
CA LEU A 16 -3.38 -5.89 -4.99
C LEU A 16 -3.28 -4.48 -4.40
N SER A 17 -2.17 -3.79 -4.64
CA SER A 17 -1.92 -2.42 -4.19
C SER A 17 -2.88 -1.43 -4.86
N GLU A 18 -3.04 -1.53 -6.19
CA GLU A 18 -4.04 -0.78 -6.95
C GLU A 18 -5.46 -1.02 -6.40
N THR A 19 -5.82 -2.29 -6.19
CA THR A 19 -7.12 -2.64 -5.58
C THR A 19 -7.28 -2.00 -4.19
N PHE A 20 -6.26 -2.04 -3.34
CA PHE A 20 -6.35 -1.42 -2.01
C PHE A 20 -6.50 0.10 -2.07
N SER A 21 -5.85 0.75 -3.02
CA SER A 21 -5.98 2.17 -3.28
C SER A 21 -7.38 2.52 -3.78
N ASP A 22 -7.90 1.80 -4.77
CA ASP A 22 -9.22 2.03 -5.38
C ASP A 22 -10.35 1.94 -4.36
N TYR A 23 -10.26 0.98 -3.43
CA TYR A 23 -11.25 0.80 -2.38
C TYR A 23 -10.95 1.60 -1.10
N GLY A 24 -9.87 2.37 -1.06
CA GLY A 24 -9.49 3.17 0.11
C GLY A 24 -9.27 2.33 1.38
N VAL A 25 -8.79 1.09 1.23
CA VAL A 25 -8.73 0.10 2.33
C VAL A 25 -7.90 0.61 3.52
N GLU A 26 -6.81 1.34 3.26
CA GLU A 26 -5.98 1.93 4.31
C GLU A 26 -6.73 2.98 5.15
N ALA A 27 -7.56 3.80 4.50
CA ALA A 27 -8.38 4.82 5.16
C ALA A 27 -9.46 4.15 6.01
N VAL A 28 -10.17 3.17 5.45
CA VAL A 28 -11.20 2.39 6.18
C VAL A 28 -10.61 1.70 7.41
N LEU A 29 -9.43 1.09 7.29
CA LEU A 29 -8.76 0.47 8.43
C LEU A 29 -8.35 1.50 9.49
N SER A 30 -7.94 2.70 9.07
CA SER A 30 -7.60 3.79 9.99
C SER A 30 -8.83 4.25 10.78
N GLU A 31 -9.93 4.54 10.09
CA GLU A 31 -11.19 4.95 10.71
C GLU A 31 -11.74 3.87 11.66
N LEU A 32 -11.62 2.60 11.29
CA LEU A 32 -12.08 1.51 12.15
C LEU A 32 -11.21 1.35 13.41
N ILE A 33 -9.89 1.55 13.31
CA ILE A 33 -8.99 1.57 14.47
C ILE A 33 -9.38 2.73 15.39
N ASP A 34 -9.56 3.93 14.84
CA ASP A 34 -9.93 5.12 15.61
C ASP A 34 -11.28 4.93 16.31
N PHE A 35 -12.27 4.34 15.63
CA PHE A 35 -13.57 4.00 16.22
C PHE A 35 -13.43 3.01 17.39
N VAL A 36 -12.66 1.93 17.22
CA VAL A 36 -12.46 0.91 18.27
C VAL A 36 -11.74 1.49 19.49
N LEU A 37 -10.74 2.35 19.26
CA LEU A 37 -9.94 2.96 20.31
C LEU A 37 -10.65 4.12 21.02
N SER A 38 -11.53 4.86 20.35
CA SER A 38 -12.23 6.00 20.96
C SER A 38 -13.42 5.61 21.84
N GLU A 39 -14.17 4.57 21.45
CA GLU A 39 -15.43 4.23 22.12
C GLU A 39 -15.27 3.24 23.29
N TYR A 40 -14.17 2.48 23.34
CA TYR A 40 -14.12 1.26 24.16
C TYR A 40 -12.71 0.90 24.68
N THR A 41 -11.91 1.90 25.06
CA THR A 41 -10.51 1.74 25.53
C THR A 41 -10.31 0.64 26.58
N ASP A 42 -11.30 0.38 27.42
CA ASP A 42 -11.15 -0.45 28.61
C ASP A 42 -11.64 -1.89 28.42
N LYS A 43 -12.09 -2.22 27.20
CA LYS A 43 -12.71 -3.52 26.91
C LYS A 43 -11.71 -4.46 26.23
N ILE A 44 -11.57 -5.66 26.78
CA ILE A 44 -10.61 -6.67 26.31
C ILE A 44 -10.80 -7.01 24.82
N HIS A 45 -12.04 -6.98 24.31
CA HIS A 45 -12.32 -7.24 22.90
C HIS A 45 -11.76 -6.15 21.97
N CYS A 46 -11.66 -4.91 22.43
CA CYS A 46 -11.08 -3.83 21.64
C CYS A 46 -9.57 -3.97 21.50
N ALA A 47 -8.89 -4.47 22.54
CA ALA A 47 -7.49 -4.85 22.45
C ALA A 47 -7.29 -6.00 21.43
N VAL A 48 -8.16 -7.01 21.45
CA VAL A 48 -8.13 -8.11 20.48
C VAL A 48 -8.36 -7.60 19.06
N VAL A 49 -9.40 -6.80 18.82
CA VAL A 49 -9.70 -6.25 17.49
C VAL A 49 -8.56 -5.36 16.99
N SER A 50 -8.04 -4.48 17.82
CA SER A 50 -6.91 -3.60 17.46
C SER A 50 -5.64 -4.40 17.12
N ALA A 51 -5.39 -5.51 17.82
CA ALA A 51 -4.27 -6.40 17.53
C ALA A 51 -4.35 -7.06 16.14
N TYR A 52 -5.52 -7.14 15.52
CA TYR A 52 -5.69 -7.58 14.13
C TYR A 52 -5.72 -6.42 13.13
N LEU A 53 -6.40 -5.32 13.47
CA LEU A 53 -6.55 -4.18 12.55
C LEU A 53 -5.24 -3.43 12.32
N ILE A 54 -4.43 -3.22 13.36
CA ILE A 54 -3.17 -2.47 13.24
C ILE A 54 -2.19 -3.20 12.29
N PRO A 55 -1.93 -4.51 12.44
CA PRO A 55 -1.10 -5.23 11.47
C PRO A 55 -1.66 -5.23 10.05
N ALA A 56 -2.99 -5.34 9.89
CA ALA A 56 -3.62 -5.29 8.58
C ALA A 56 -3.38 -3.94 7.89
N LYS A 57 -3.56 -2.83 8.62
CA LYS A 57 -3.25 -1.47 8.12
C LYS A 57 -1.79 -1.35 7.72
N ASN A 58 -0.87 -1.79 8.58
CA ASN A 58 0.57 -1.72 8.30
C ASN A 58 0.96 -2.53 7.05
N TYR A 59 0.34 -3.70 6.85
CA TYR A 59 0.57 -4.49 5.66
C TYR A 59 0.15 -3.76 4.38
N VAL A 60 -1.05 -3.16 4.39
CA VAL A 60 -1.57 -2.35 3.26
C VAL A 60 -0.63 -1.15 2.99
N ALA A 61 -0.25 -0.42 4.03
CA ALA A 61 0.65 0.73 3.90
C ALA A 61 2.03 0.34 3.33
N VAL A 62 2.58 -0.82 3.71
CA VAL A 62 3.85 -1.31 3.16
C VAL A 62 3.72 -1.67 1.67
N LEU A 63 2.59 -2.25 1.26
CA LEU A 63 2.33 -2.54 -0.15
C LEU A 63 2.26 -1.26 -0.99
N ASN A 64 1.47 -0.28 -0.53
CA ASN A 64 1.32 1.02 -1.18
C ASN A 64 2.66 1.75 -1.31
N ASN A 65 3.44 1.82 -0.21
CA ASN A 65 4.75 2.50 -0.22
C ASN A 65 5.78 1.81 -1.14
N ARG A 66 5.76 0.47 -1.22
CA ARG A 66 6.66 -0.28 -2.09
C ARG A 66 6.35 -0.05 -3.57
N GLU A 67 5.08 0.15 -3.91
CA GLU A 67 4.67 0.49 -5.27
C GLU A 67 5.01 1.95 -5.61
N ASN A 68 4.75 2.89 -4.72
CA ASN A 68 5.13 4.30 -4.90
C ASN A 68 6.63 4.48 -5.10
N PHE A 69 7.47 3.79 -4.31
CA PHE A 69 8.92 3.80 -4.50
C PHE A 69 9.34 3.23 -5.87
N ARG A 70 8.64 2.20 -6.37
CA ARG A 70 8.92 1.63 -7.70
C ARG A 70 8.52 2.57 -8.82
N LEU A 71 7.43 3.32 -8.67
CA LEU A 71 7.04 4.36 -9.61
C LEU A 71 8.08 5.50 -9.61
N GLU A 72 8.55 5.95 -8.45
CA GLU A 72 9.61 6.97 -8.36
C GLU A 72 10.93 6.54 -9.01
N VAL A 73 11.32 5.26 -8.89
CA VAL A 73 12.57 4.75 -9.46
C VAL A 73 12.46 4.44 -10.96
N ASN A 74 11.28 4.07 -11.45
CA ASN A 74 11.06 3.72 -12.87
C ASN A 74 10.70 4.92 -13.77
N TYR A 75 10.66 6.14 -13.24
CA TYR A 75 10.69 7.37 -14.03
C TYR A 75 12.11 7.97 -14.01
N PRO A 76 13.09 7.42 -14.75
CA PRO A 76 14.26 8.22 -15.08
C PRO A 76 13.74 9.34 -15.99
N ASN A 77 13.60 10.54 -15.41
CA ASN A 77 13.30 11.81 -16.06
C ASN A 77 13.10 11.68 -17.58
N PHE A 78 11.84 11.69 -18.04
CA PHE A 78 11.56 11.86 -19.46
C PHE A 78 12.28 13.13 -19.91
N THR A 79 13.34 12.91 -20.68
CA THR A 79 14.26 13.90 -21.17
C THR A 79 13.49 14.94 -21.98
N ASN A 80 13.62 16.23 -21.63
CA ASN A 80 13.42 17.29 -22.63
C ASN A 80 14.57 17.17 -23.63
N VAL A 81 14.44 16.27 -24.61
CA VAL A 81 15.24 16.27 -25.84
C VAL A 81 14.59 17.28 -26.79
N GLU A 82 14.67 18.56 -26.44
CA GLU A 82 14.33 19.65 -27.35
C GLU A 82 15.60 20.48 -27.54
N GLY A 83 16.28 20.28 -28.67
CA GLY A 83 17.51 21.01 -28.98
C GLY A 83 18.55 20.25 -29.80
N ALA A 84 18.15 19.44 -30.77
CA ALA A 84 19.00 19.11 -31.91
C ALA A 84 18.12 19.18 -33.15
N ASN A 85 18.06 20.38 -33.75
CA ASN A 85 17.88 20.68 -35.17
C ASN A 85 17.66 22.19 -35.32
N GLU A 86 18.76 22.95 -35.28
CA GLU A 86 19.14 24.01 -36.24
C GLU A 86 20.53 24.57 -35.89
#